data_AF-A0A6I0JDR4-F1
#
_entry.id   AF-A0A6I0JDR4-F1
#
_cell.length_a   1.000
_cell.length_b   1.000
_cell.length_c   1.000
_cell.angle_alpha   90.00
_cell.angle_beta   90.00
_cell.angle_gamma   90.00
#
_symmetry.space_group_name_H-M   'P 1'
#
loop_
_entity.id
_entity.type
_entity.pdbx_description
1 polymer ?
#
loop_
_entity_poly.entity_id
_entity_poly.type
_entity_poly.pdbx_seq_one_letter_code
_entity_poly.pdbx_strand_id
1 'polypeptide(L)' 'VYAANPAYVNGVSEGLFKRGLCLPSGPYVTDEDVRYIVNEMKKSIL' A
#
# COMPACT_ATOMS: atom_id res chain seq x y z
N VAL A 1 3.49 -25.69 3.55
CA VAL A 1 3.84 -26.10 4.93
C VAL A 1 2.80 -25.66 5.96
N TYR A 2 2.33 -24.40 5.99
CA TYR A 2 1.42 -23.91 7.05
C TYR A 2 -0.08 -23.81 6.71
N ALA A 3 -0.52 -24.35 5.57
CA ALA A 3 -1.88 -24.15 5.09
C ALA A 3 -2.99 -24.71 6.02
N ALA A 4 -2.67 -25.71 6.85
CA ALA A 4 -3.62 -26.35 7.77
C ALA A 4 -3.58 -25.78 9.21
N ASN A 5 -2.68 -24.84 9.50
CA ASN A 5 -2.56 -24.30 10.84
C ASN A 5 -3.69 -23.29 11.14
N PRO A 6 -4.16 -23.19 12.39
CA PRO A 6 -5.14 -22.16 12.75
C PRO A 6 -4.54 -20.75 12.58
N ALA A 7 -5.33 -19.86 12.00
CA ALA A 7 -4.99 -18.44 11.87
C ALA A 7 -5.64 -17.65 13.01
N TYR A 8 -4.82 -16.97 13.82
CA TYR A 8 -5.29 -16.12 14.91
C TYR A 8 -5.41 -14.68 14.40
N VAL A 9 -6.58 -14.33 13.90
CA VAL A 9 -6.84 -13.05 13.24
C VAL A 9 -7.94 -12.27 13.94
N ASN A 10 -7.87 -10.95 13.84
CA ASN A 10 -8.88 -10.00 14.32
C ASN A 10 -9.40 -9.09 13.19
N GLY A 11 -9.05 -9.40 11.93
CA GLY A 11 -9.44 -8.64 10.74
C GLY A 11 -8.59 -7.40 10.44
N VAL A 12 -7.60 -7.06 11.26
CA VAL A 12 -6.76 -5.87 11.05
C VAL A 12 -5.94 -5.99 9.75
N SER A 13 -5.29 -7.13 9.53
CA SER A 13 -4.49 -7.40 8.32
C SER A 13 -5.31 -7.26 7.04
N GLU A 14 -6.53 -7.79 7.03
CA GLU A 14 -7.47 -7.75 5.92
C GLU A 14 -7.96 -6.32 5.69
N GLY A 15 -8.20 -5.58 6.77
CA GLY A 15 -8.57 -4.17 6.73
C GLY A 15 -7.48 -3.28 6.14
N LEU A 16 -6.21 -3.57 6.43
CA LEU A 16 -5.05 -2.90 5.84
C LEU A 16 -4.89 -3.29 4.37
N PHE A 17 -4.98 -4.58 4.03
CA PHE A 17 -4.82 -5.06 2.67
C PHE A 17 -5.86 -4.47 1.70
N LYS A 18 -7.11 -4.30 2.15
CA LYS A 18 -8.20 -3.75 1.32
C LYS A 18 -8.08 -2.25 1.03
N ARG A 19 -7.34 -1.49 1.85
CA ARG A 19 -7.29 -0.01 1.79
C ARG A 19 -5.89 0.55 1.61
N GLY A 20 -4.87 -0.26 1.87
CA GLY A 20 -3.48 0.11 1.77
C GLY A 20 -2.98 0.01 0.33
N LEU A 21 -1.98 0.83 0.03
CA LEU A 21 -1.26 0.81 -1.23
C LEU A 21 0.23 0.96 -0.92
N CYS A 22 1.07 0.13 -1.52
CA CYS A 22 2.51 0.33 -1.48
C CYS A 22 2.91 1.35 -2.55
N LEU A 23 3.60 2.41 -2.13
CA LEU A 23 4.10 3.46 -3.04
C LEU A 23 5.60 3.28 -3.31
N PRO A 24 6.11 3.75 -4.46
CA PRO A 24 7.54 3.82 -4.71
C PRO A 24 8.23 4.68 -3.65
N SER A 25 9.21 4.11 -2.96
CA SER A 25 9.99 4.79 -1.89
C SER A 25 11.47 4.40 -1.92
N GLY A 26 11.96 3.99 -3.08
CA GLY A 26 13.36 3.64 -3.26
C GLY A 26 14.29 4.86 -3.22
N PRO A 27 15.60 4.66 -3.01
CA PRO A 27 16.57 5.76 -2.88
C PRO A 27 16.75 6.60 -4.16
N TYR A 28 16.25 6.12 -5.30
CA TYR A 28 16.27 6.84 -6.57
C TYR A 28 14.97 7.60 -6.87
N VAL A 29 13.99 7.56 -5.95
CA VAL A 29 12.78 8.38 -6.08
C VAL A 29 13.15 9.82 -5.74
N THR A 30 13.03 10.69 -6.74
CA THR A 30 13.33 12.12 -6.59
C THR A 30 12.11 12.90 -6.09
N ASP A 31 12.30 14.14 -5.66
CA ASP A 31 11.18 15.02 -5.27
C ASP A 31 10.21 15.31 -6.44
N GLU A 32 10.68 15.25 -7.69
CA GLU A 32 9.80 15.34 -8.86
C GLU A 32 8.93 14.09 -9.01
N ASP A 33 9.52 12.90 -8.83
CA ASP A 33 8.77 11.64 -8.85
C ASP A 33 7.70 11.61 -7.76
N VAL A 34 8.03 12.05 -6.53
CA VAL A 34 7.07 12.15 -5.42
C VAL A 34 5.92 13.10 -5.79
N ARG A 35 6.22 14.28 -6.35
CA ARG A 35 5.20 15.25 -6.77
C ARG A 35 4.29 14.67 -7.85
N TYR A 36 4.85 13.99 -8.83
CA TYR A 36 4.09 13.30 -9.87
C TYR A 36 3.15 12.25 -9.27
N ILE A 37 3.68 11.34 -8.43
CA ILE A 37 2.89 10.29 -7.77
C ILE A 37 1.71 10.89 -7.00
N VAL A 38 1.96 11.90 -6.16
CA VAL A 38 0.90 12.55 -5.36
C VAL A 38 -0.14 13.22 -6.25
N ASN A 39 0.27 13.86 -7.35
CA ASN A 39 -0.67 14.51 -8.27
C ASN A 39 -1.57 13.50 -8.98
N GLU A 40 -1.02 12.38 -9.48
CA GLU A 40 -1.80 11.32 -10.11
C GLU A 40 -2.74 10.62 -9.13
N MET A 41 -2.30 10.39 -7.89
CA MET A 41 -3.17 9.87 -6.83
C MET A 41 -4.36 10.79 -6.59
N LYS A 42 -4.11 12.11 -6.43
CA LYS A 42 -5.18 13.09 -6.24
C LYS A 42 -6.18 13.10 -7.38
N LYS A 43 -5.72 13.07 -8.65
CA LYS A 43 -6.59 13.00 -9.83
C LYS A 43 -7.45 11.73 -9.90
N SER A 44 -7.00 10.64 -9.26
CA SER A 44 -7.67 9.35 -9.32
C SER A 44 -8.72 9.17 -8.22
N ILE A 45 -8.70 10.01 -7.18
CA ILE A 45 -9.59 9.89 -6.00
C ILE A 45 -10.44 11.14 -5.74
N LEU A 46 -10.15 12.25 -6.42
CA LEU A 46 -10.91 13.51 -6.39
C LEU A 46 -11.62 13.70 -7.72
#